data_AF-A0AAW0X4K8-F1
#
_entry.id   AF-A0AAW0X4K8-F1
#
_cell.length_a   1.000
_cell.length_b   1.000
_cell.length_c   1.000
_cell.angle_alpha   90.00
_cell.angle_beta   90.00
_cell.angle_gamma   90.00
#
_symmetry.space_group_name_H-M   'P 1'
#
loop_
_entity.id
_entity.type
_entity.pdbx_description
1 polymer ?
#
loop_
_entity_poly.entity_id
_entity_poly.type
_entity_poly.pdbx_seq_one_letter_code
_entity_poly.pdbx_strand_id
1 'polypeptide(L)'
;MTGGLEKISHHVFHLARYTHHALRSYRHANGSPVAQLYCEEQHWDVKTHGSIVNFNLLNSDGSHIGYAQVERVASLYNIYLRVGCLCNPGACQTYLDISREKLLHHFEEGHVCGDARDLVDGLPTGSVRVSFGYTSSYRDADLLLKMVRECFVEGPLVIDLSWMEKSAVSLNSEQDEAIVQLNLHNRGPVVETSDCLTGIKKCDTMSNAYTVSSSKHYSKNKQISMKDFKLVSKYNFVQSEDTLYNYVGDSDSSVRREPCSKRPLRLFLTDIIIFPVKSCSGISLKRWIIDQEGLKYDRRWMVVTSSGMTLTQKRLPRMNLIKPCLDLQAGTLILTYEGEKDIIVPLEPSVSTTSDLSLCGGRVCGDQLKGRDCGPEVGMWLSKVLRMPDLRLMQQITRRSGKLQADVHRQSESLSLANESQYLVIHRPSVRKLLDEIKKKGLIAMTEDELVMRFRGNLVIDGGNPYEEDSWASIVVGDLHFQIQGGCRRCQMVCVVPDTCERTREPLLTLVATRGSSMKFGVHAKAIIPGECTENAALTVTVGIPVESTSNNEVQNLCL
;
A
#
# COMPACT_ATOMS: atom_id res chain seq x y z
N MET A 1 24.23 -21.87 9.80
CA MET A 1 24.54 -22.70 8.61
C MET A 1 25.79 -22.14 7.94
N THR A 2 26.98 -22.66 8.27
CA THR A 2 28.20 -22.38 7.51
C THR A 2 28.56 -23.65 6.73
N GLY A 3 27.93 -23.82 5.58
CA GLY A 3 28.20 -24.91 4.64
C GLY A 3 28.91 -24.38 3.39
N GLY A 4 29.74 -25.20 2.75
CA GLY A 4 30.38 -24.86 1.48
C GLY A 4 29.38 -24.59 0.35
N LEU A 5 29.90 -24.15 -0.81
CA LEU A 5 29.09 -23.73 -1.97
C LEU A 5 28.04 -24.76 -2.42
N GLU A 6 28.37 -26.06 -2.33
CA GLU A 6 27.44 -27.14 -2.65
C GLU A 6 26.19 -27.12 -1.74
N LYS A 7 26.37 -26.98 -0.43
CA LYS A 7 25.23 -26.88 0.52
C LYS A 7 24.39 -25.63 0.26
N ILE A 8 25.03 -24.52 -0.09
CA ILE A 8 24.32 -23.29 -0.47
C ILE A 8 23.53 -23.53 -1.75
N SER A 9 24.12 -24.16 -2.76
CA SER A 9 23.47 -24.50 -4.04
C SER A 9 22.23 -25.36 -3.82
N HIS A 10 22.36 -26.47 -3.08
CA HIS A 10 21.22 -27.33 -2.73
C HIS A 10 20.14 -26.57 -1.95
N HIS A 11 20.53 -25.74 -0.98
CA HIS A 11 19.59 -24.95 -0.19
C HIS A 11 18.75 -24.01 -1.05
N VAL A 12 19.38 -23.18 -1.88
CA VAL A 12 18.66 -22.21 -2.70
C VAL A 12 17.89 -22.88 -3.84
N PHE A 13 18.38 -24.01 -4.37
CA PHE A 13 17.65 -24.86 -5.31
C PHE A 13 16.34 -25.37 -4.72
N HIS A 14 16.37 -25.91 -3.49
CA HIS A 14 15.15 -26.41 -2.86
C HIS A 14 14.13 -25.30 -2.57
N LEU A 15 14.57 -24.09 -2.19
CA LEU A 15 13.68 -22.94 -2.03
C LEU A 15 13.03 -22.52 -3.35
N ALA A 16 13.82 -22.47 -4.43
CA ALA A 16 13.31 -22.17 -5.77
C ALA A 16 12.31 -23.24 -6.24
N ARG A 17 12.65 -24.52 -6.08
CA ARG A 17 11.79 -25.67 -6.43
C ARG A 17 10.47 -25.61 -5.66
N TYR A 18 10.54 -25.43 -4.34
CA TYR A 18 9.38 -25.31 -3.46
C TYR A 18 8.44 -24.19 -3.93
N THR A 19 9.00 -23.00 -4.15
CA THR A 19 8.24 -21.82 -4.58
C THR A 19 7.60 -22.02 -5.96
N HIS A 20 8.36 -22.56 -6.91
CA HIS A 20 7.86 -22.88 -8.24
C HIS A 20 6.71 -23.89 -8.19
N HIS A 21 6.89 -24.99 -7.44
CA HIS A 21 5.90 -26.06 -7.35
C HIS A 21 4.61 -25.57 -6.69
N ALA A 22 4.71 -24.75 -5.65
CA ALA A 22 3.56 -24.13 -5.01
C ALA A 22 2.82 -23.20 -5.99
N LEU A 23 3.50 -22.25 -6.64
CA LEU A 23 2.89 -21.35 -7.62
C LEU A 23 2.26 -22.10 -8.80
N ARG A 24 2.92 -23.15 -9.30
CA ARG A 24 2.39 -24.02 -10.39
C ARG A 24 1.09 -24.70 -9.99
N SER A 25 0.89 -24.96 -8.70
CA SER A 25 -0.29 -25.64 -8.18
C SER A 25 -1.43 -24.68 -7.83
N TYR A 26 -1.19 -23.37 -7.77
CA TYR A 26 -2.22 -22.41 -7.37
C TYR A 26 -3.23 -22.18 -8.50
N ARG A 27 -4.51 -22.26 -8.15
CA ARG A 27 -5.66 -21.99 -9.01
C ARG A 27 -6.64 -21.03 -8.34
N HIS A 28 -7.27 -20.16 -9.13
CA HIS A 28 -8.42 -19.38 -8.71
C HIS A 28 -9.61 -20.30 -8.42
N ALA A 29 -10.68 -19.77 -7.80
CA ALA A 29 -11.86 -20.56 -7.48
C ALA A 29 -12.56 -21.17 -8.70
N ASN A 30 -12.42 -20.57 -9.89
CA ASN A 30 -12.93 -21.08 -11.15
C ASN A 30 -11.99 -22.13 -11.82
N GLY A 31 -10.87 -22.47 -11.19
CA GLY A 31 -9.90 -23.45 -11.69
C GLY A 31 -8.86 -22.90 -12.66
N SER A 32 -8.86 -21.60 -12.98
CA SER A 32 -7.81 -21.01 -13.82
C SER A 32 -6.47 -20.86 -13.07
N PRO A 33 -5.32 -20.89 -13.76
CA PRO A 33 -4.00 -20.74 -13.14
C PRO A 33 -3.77 -19.34 -12.57
N VAL A 34 -3.18 -19.26 -11.37
CA VAL A 34 -2.82 -17.99 -10.71
C VAL A 34 -1.52 -17.40 -11.26
N ALA A 35 -0.63 -18.24 -11.78
CA ALA A 35 0.68 -17.83 -12.26
C ALA A 35 1.06 -18.53 -13.57
N GLN A 36 1.63 -17.76 -14.49
CA GLN A 36 2.36 -18.26 -15.65
C GLN A 36 3.84 -18.31 -15.29
N LEU A 37 4.43 -19.51 -15.22
CA LEU A 37 5.83 -19.74 -14.88
C LEU A 37 6.68 -19.85 -16.15
N TYR A 38 7.88 -19.27 -16.12
CA TYR A 38 8.84 -19.36 -17.22
C TYR A 38 9.96 -20.32 -16.85
N CYS A 39 9.82 -21.57 -17.29
CA CYS A 39 10.79 -22.64 -17.14
C CYS A 39 10.55 -23.66 -18.26
N GLU A 40 11.54 -23.88 -19.13
CA GLU A 40 11.41 -24.80 -20.27
C GLU A 40 11.38 -26.27 -19.84
N GLU A 41 12.16 -26.62 -18.82
CA GLU A 41 12.30 -27.99 -18.35
C GLU A 41 11.29 -28.28 -17.22
N GLN A 42 10.48 -29.35 -17.38
CA GLN A 42 9.56 -29.76 -16.32
C GLN A 42 10.28 -30.53 -15.19
N HIS A 43 11.50 -31.00 -15.44
CA HIS A 43 12.32 -31.72 -14.47
C HIS A 43 13.34 -30.79 -13.82
N TRP A 44 13.29 -30.69 -12.50
CA TRP A 44 14.19 -29.84 -11.72
C TRP A 44 15.46 -30.61 -11.33
N ASP A 45 16.60 -30.25 -11.92
CA ASP A 45 17.94 -30.73 -11.55
C ASP A 45 18.75 -29.58 -10.93
N VAL A 46 19.38 -29.83 -9.78
CA VAL A 46 20.26 -28.89 -9.08
C VAL A 46 21.45 -28.42 -9.92
N LYS A 47 21.83 -29.18 -10.97
CA LYS A 47 22.90 -28.82 -11.91
C LYS A 47 22.46 -27.81 -12.96
N THR A 48 21.18 -27.84 -13.36
CA THR A 48 20.65 -26.97 -14.42
C THR A 48 19.80 -25.82 -13.87
N HIS A 49 19.22 -25.99 -12.68
CA HIS A 49 18.35 -25.01 -12.04
C HIS A 49 19.03 -24.37 -10.83
N GLY A 50 18.97 -23.04 -10.80
CA GLY A 50 19.54 -22.23 -9.72
C GLY A 50 18.50 -21.79 -8.67
N SER A 51 18.72 -20.60 -8.13
CA SER A 51 17.93 -20.03 -7.03
C SER A 51 16.76 -19.14 -7.46
N ILE A 52 16.38 -19.20 -8.74
CA ILE A 52 15.51 -18.21 -9.37
C ILE A 52 14.18 -18.83 -9.77
N VAL A 53 13.10 -18.09 -9.55
CA VAL A 53 11.76 -18.40 -10.09
C VAL A 53 11.24 -17.17 -10.82
N ASN A 54 10.94 -17.32 -12.10
CA ASN A 54 10.37 -16.28 -12.96
C ASN A 54 8.91 -16.59 -13.28
N PHE A 55 8.03 -15.60 -13.14
CA PHE A 55 6.61 -15.74 -13.45
C PHE A 55 5.92 -14.40 -13.73
N ASN A 56 4.72 -14.46 -14.29
CA ASN A 56 3.71 -13.40 -14.19
C ASN A 56 2.48 -13.94 -13.46
N LEU A 57 1.77 -13.08 -12.74
CA LEU A 57 0.49 -13.44 -12.12
C LEU A 57 -0.64 -13.17 -13.10
N LEU A 58 -1.70 -13.95 -12.99
CA LEU A 58 -2.90 -13.89 -13.82
C LEU A 58 -4.13 -13.60 -12.95
N ASN A 59 -5.12 -12.91 -13.51
CA ASN A 59 -6.45 -12.81 -12.93
C ASN A 59 -7.26 -14.08 -13.23
N SER A 60 -8.44 -14.21 -12.60
CA SER A 60 -9.29 -15.40 -12.80
C SER A 60 -9.77 -15.58 -14.24
N ASP A 61 -9.84 -14.49 -15.03
CA ASP A 61 -10.18 -14.47 -16.46
C ASP A 61 -9.00 -14.78 -17.39
N GLY A 62 -7.79 -14.95 -16.84
CA GLY A 62 -6.56 -15.22 -17.59
C GLY A 62 -5.78 -13.98 -18.03
N SER A 63 -6.30 -12.77 -17.77
CA SER A 63 -5.57 -11.52 -18.06
C SER A 63 -4.34 -11.36 -17.15
N HIS A 64 -3.29 -10.70 -17.65
CA HIS A 64 -2.05 -10.50 -16.88
C HIS A 64 -2.20 -9.40 -15.82
N ILE A 65 -1.62 -9.67 -14.65
CA ILE A 65 -1.39 -8.66 -13.63
C ILE A 65 0.00 -8.06 -13.86
N GLY A 66 0.05 -6.73 -13.99
CA GLY A 66 1.28 -5.99 -14.22
C GLY A 66 2.33 -6.20 -13.12
N TYR A 67 3.60 -6.40 -13.50
CA TYR A 67 4.66 -6.72 -12.54
C TYR A 67 4.96 -5.58 -11.55
N ALA A 68 4.69 -4.32 -11.89
CA ALA A 68 4.85 -3.17 -11.00
C ALA A 68 3.76 -3.16 -9.93
N GLN A 69 2.57 -3.68 -10.22
CA GLN A 69 1.56 -3.93 -9.20
C GLN A 69 2.05 -5.00 -8.21
N VAL A 70 2.58 -6.12 -8.72
CA VAL A 70 3.11 -7.21 -7.89
C VAL A 70 4.26 -6.75 -6.99
N GLU A 71 5.24 -6.01 -7.54
CA GLU A 71 6.35 -5.43 -6.78
C GLU A 71 5.85 -4.56 -5.62
N ARG A 72 4.82 -3.76 -5.85
CA ARG A 72 4.27 -2.87 -4.83
C ARG A 72 3.53 -3.60 -3.73
N VAL A 73 2.72 -4.58 -4.07
CA VAL A 73 2.09 -5.45 -3.07
C VAL A 73 3.15 -6.21 -2.28
N ALA A 74 4.19 -6.72 -2.95
CA ALA A 74 5.31 -7.39 -2.30
C ALA A 74 5.98 -6.48 -1.25
N SER A 75 6.14 -5.18 -1.56
CA SER A 75 6.69 -4.20 -0.60
C SER A 75 5.85 -4.05 0.68
N LEU A 76 4.52 -4.26 0.61
CA LEU A 76 3.64 -4.27 1.78
C LEU A 76 3.87 -5.49 2.69
N TYR A 77 4.43 -6.56 2.13
CA TYR A 77 4.84 -7.76 2.84
C TYR A 77 6.33 -7.72 3.22
N ASN A 78 7.01 -6.58 3.01
CA ASN A 78 8.47 -6.43 3.16
C ASN A 78 9.27 -7.40 2.27
N ILE A 79 8.73 -7.75 1.11
CA ILE A 79 9.39 -8.57 0.10
C ILE A 79 9.94 -7.63 -0.98
N TYR A 80 11.18 -7.86 -1.38
CA TYR A 80 11.83 -7.15 -2.47
C TYR A 80 11.96 -8.09 -3.66
N LEU A 81 11.27 -7.76 -4.75
CA LEU A 81 11.27 -8.53 -6.00
C LEU A 81 12.08 -7.79 -7.06
N ARG A 82 12.61 -8.53 -8.03
CA ARG A 82 13.18 -7.96 -9.26
C ARG A 82 12.12 -8.07 -10.34
N VAL A 83 11.80 -6.98 -11.02
CA VAL A 83 10.76 -6.96 -12.07
C VAL A 83 11.27 -6.32 -13.36
N GLY A 84 10.54 -6.53 -14.47
CA GLY A 84 10.87 -6.01 -15.81
C GLY A 84 11.61 -7.04 -16.69
N CYS A 85 12.47 -6.57 -17.60
CA CYS A 85 13.23 -7.45 -18.52
C CYS A 85 14.52 -8.04 -17.92
N LEU A 86 14.79 -7.83 -16.63
CA LEU A 86 15.83 -8.51 -15.84
C LEU A 86 17.25 -8.50 -16.45
N CYS A 87 17.61 -7.44 -17.18
CA CYS A 87 18.87 -7.28 -17.92
C CYS A 87 19.11 -8.34 -19.02
N ASN A 88 18.10 -9.12 -19.42
CA ASN A 88 18.16 -10.06 -20.54
C ASN A 88 16.95 -9.83 -21.48
N PRO A 89 16.98 -8.76 -22.30
CA PRO A 89 15.86 -8.40 -23.14
C PRO A 89 15.54 -9.48 -24.20
N GLY A 90 16.53 -10.23 -24.68
CA GLY A 90 16.31 -11.31 -25.66
C GLY A 90 15.50 -12.47 -25.08
N ALA A 91 15.84 -12.93 -23.87
CA ALA A 91 15.03 -13.94 -23.18
C ALA A 91 13.63 -13.40 -22.86
N CYS A 92 13.54 -12.14 -22.41
CA CYS A 92 12.25 -11.49 -22.15
C CYS A 92 11.36 -11.48 -23.41
N GLN A 93 11.91 -11.10 -24.56
CA GLN A 93 11.18 -11.10 -25.82
C GLN A 93 10.73 -12.50 -26.23
N THR A 94 11.61 -13.50 -26.06
CA THR A 94 11.31 -14.89 -26.41
C THR A 94 10.19 -15.47 -25.55
N TYR A 95 10.27 -15.34 -24.22
CA TYR A 95 9.28 -15.93 -23.30
C TYR A 95 7.95 -15.18 -23.25
N LEU A 96 7.94 -13.89 -23.60
CA LEU A 96 6.72 -13.07 -23.64
C LEU A 96 6.13 -12.91 -25.06
N ASP A 97 6.71 -13.59 -26.06
CA ASP A 97 6.30 -13.49 -27.46
C ASP A 97 6.23 -12.04 -27.98
N ILE A 98 7.23 -11.24 -27.62
CA ILE A 98 7.36 -9.85 -28.05
C ILE A 98 8.11 -9.82 -29.38
N SER A 99 7.36 -9.66 -30.48
CA SER A 99 7.92 -9.46 -31.80
C SER A 99 8.59 -8.09 -31.93
N ARG A 100 9.34 -7.90 -33.02
CA ARG A 100 9.95 -6.60 -33.35
C ARG A 100 8.90 -5.51 -33.49
N GLU A 101 7.77 -5.83 -34.12
CA GLU A 101 6.66 -4.91 -34.35
C GLU A 101 6.02 -4.49 -33.02
N LYS A 102 5.76 -5.46 -32.13
CA LYS A 102 5.28 -5.17 -30.76
C LYS A 102 6.26 -4.31 -29.99
N LEU A 103 7.56 -4.57 -30.10
CA LEU A 103 8.59 -3.78 -29.40
C LEU A 103 8.63 -2.33 -29.88
N LEU A 104 8.51 -2.09 -31.19
CA LEU A 104 8.39 -0.74 -31.74
C LEU A 104 7.11 -0.06 -31.26
N HIS A 105 5.99 -0.78 -31.26
CA HIS A 105 4.73 -0.26 -30.73
C HIS A 105 4.83 0.11 -29.24
N HIS A 106 5.47 -0.73 -28.41
CA HIS A 106 5.72 -0.40 -27.01
C HIS A 106 6.51 0.91 -26.88
N PHE A 107 7.53 1.12 -27.72
CA PHE A 107 8.31 2.35 -27.74
C PHE A 107 7.48 3.57 -28.18
N GLU A 108 6.62 3.42 -29.19
CA GLU A 108 5.70 4.47 -29.65
C GLU A 108 4.68 4.86 -28.57
N GLU A 109 4.18 3.89 -27.81
CA GLU A 109 3.36 4.09 -26.61
C GLU A 109 4.17 4.65 -25.42
N GLY A 110 5.47 4.90 -25.61
CA GLY A 110 6.37 5.54 -24.67
C GLY A 110 6.87 4.62 -23.55
N HIS A 111 6.80 3.30 -23.71
CA HIS A 111 7.37 2.37 -22.74
C HIS A 111 8.90 2.50 -22.67
N VAL A 112 9.43 2.57 -21.46
CA VAL A 112 10.85 2.55 -21.17
C VAL A 112 11.13 1.51 -20.09
N CYS A 113 12.26 0.81 -20.20
CA CYS A 113 12.65 -0.20 -19.23
C CYS A 113 12.69 0.37 -17.80
N GLY A 114 11.95 -0.26 -16.89
CA GLY A 114 11.85 0.16 -15.48
C GLY A 114 10.82 1.26 -15.22
N ASP A 115 10.00 1.64 -16.21
CA ASP A 115 8.85 2.48 -15.98
C ASP A 115 7.68 1.73 -15.29
N ALA A 116 6.58 2.45 -15.07
CA ALA A 116 5.36 1.88 -14.49
C ALA A 116 4.37 1.35 -15.56
N ARG A 117 4.73 1.38 -16.85
CA ARG A 117 3.96 0.80 -17.96
C ARG A 117 4.40 -0.64 -18.16
N ASP A 118 3.91 -1.48 -17.26
CA ASP A 118 4.23 -2.90 -17.18
C ASP A 118 3.32 -3.80 -18.02
N LEU A 119 2.25 -3.22 -18.59
CA LEU A 119 1.35 -3.83 -19.55
C LEU A 119 1.13 -2.91 -20.75
N VAL A 120 1.22 -3.43 -21.97
CA VAL A 120 0.82 -2.76 -23.23
C VAL A 120 -0.20 -3.67 -23.91
N ASP A 121 -1.37 -3.14 -24.26
CA ASP A 121 -2.53 -3.93 -24.76
C ASP A 121 -2.91 -5.12 -23.87
N GLY A 122 -2.71 -4.99 -22.56
CA GLY A 122 -2.97 -6.05 -21.59
C GLY A 122 -1.88 -7.15 -21.53
N LEU A 123 -0.84 -7.06 -22.36
CA LEU A 123 0.27 -8.00 -22.36
C LEU A 123 1.47 -7.47 -21.56
N PRO A 124 2.19 -8.33 -20.84
CA PRO A 124 3.32 -7.93 -20.02
C PRO A 124 4.53 -7.51 -20.87
N THR A 125 5.19 -6.43 -20.47
CA THR A 125 6.47 -5.99 -21.04
C THR A 125 7.69 -6.63 -20.36
N GLY A 126 7.45 -7.41 -19.29
CA GLY A 126 8.47 -8.01 -18.43
C GLY A 126 7.88 -9.04 -17.46
N SER A 127 8.72 -9.59 -16.58
CA SER A 127 8.30 -10.63 -15.62
C SER A 127 8.65 -10.28 -14.18
N VAL A 128 8.08 -11.02 -13.24
CA VAL A 128 8.46 -11.01 -11.83
C VAL A 128 9.51 -12.09 -11.61
N ARG A 129 10.62 -11.72 -10.96
CA ARG A 129 11.70 -12.61 -10.58
C ARG A 129 11.91 -12.63 -9.08
N VAL A 130 11.85 -13.83 -8.52
CA VAL A 130 12.28 -14.13 -7.16
C VAL A 130 13.69 -14.72 -7.22
N SER A 131 14.57 -14.29 -6.33
CA SER A 131 15.94 -14.80 -6.23
C SER A 131 16.24 -15.13 -4.79
N PHE A 132 16.42 -16.41 -4.48
CA PHE A 132 16.77 -16.87 -3.15
C PHE A 132 18.28 -16.77 -2.91
N GLY A 133 18.65 -16.26 -1.75
CA GLY A 133 20.04 -16.17 -1.29
C GLY A 133 20.33 -17.18 -0.19
N TYR A 134 21.59 -17.28 0.23
CA TYR A 134 22.00 -18.21 1.29
C TYR A 134 21.30 -17.93 2.64
N THR A 135 20.87 -16.70 2.89
CA THR A 135 20.13 -16.28 4.09
C THR A 135 18.63 -16.51 3.98
N SER A 136 18.12 -16.77 2.78
CA SER A 136 16.70 -17.03 2.58
C SER A 136 16.29 -18.34 3.24
N SER A 137 15.03 -18.43 3.63
CA SER A 137 14.44 -19.57 4.32
C SER A 137 13.10 -19.94 3.70
N TYR A 138 12.57 -21.11 4.05
CA TYR A 138 11.21 -21.49 3.66
C TYR A 138 10.15 -20.50 4.16
N ARG A 139 10.41 -19.85 5.31
CA ARG A 139 9.54 -18.78 5.82
C ARG A 139 9.46 -17.59 4.86
N ASP A 140 10.55 -17.25 4.17
CA ASP A 140 10.56 -16.16 3.18
C ASP A 140 9.77 -16.56 1.93
N ALA A 141 9.91 -17.81 1.48
CA ALA A 141 9.12 -18.38 0.39
C ALA A 141 7.61 -18.44 0.75
N ASP A 142 7.27 -18.90 1.95
CA ASP A 142 5.89 -18.93 2.45
C ASP A 142 5.28 -17.53 2.56
N LEU A 143 6.07 -16.52 2.92
CA LEU A 143 5.61 -15.14 2.97
C LEU A 143 5.22 -14.63 1.58
N LEU A 144 6.00 -14.96 0.55
CA LEU A 144 5.67 -14.68 -0.85
C LEU A 144 4.41 -15.44 -1.29
N LEU A 145 4.32 -16.74 -1.02
CA LEU A 145 3.17 -17.56 -1.39
C LEU A 145 1.89 -17.10 -0.69
N LYS A 146 2.01 -16.72 0.58
CA LYS A 146 0.93 -16.08 1.36
C LYS A 146 0.50 -14.76 0.74
N MET A 147 1.45 -13.92 0.32
CA MET A 147 1.15 -12.67 -0.39
C MET A 147 0.39 -12.95 -1.70
N VAL A 148 0.84 -13.91 -2.51
CA VAL A 148 0.15 -14.30 -3.75
C VAL A 148 -1.29 -14.72 -3.44
N ARG A 149 -1.45 -15.64 -2.48
CA ARG A 149 -2.76 -16.16 -2.07
C ARG A 149 -3.70 -15.07 -1.55
N GLU A 150 -3.22 -14.17 -0.69
CA GLU A 150 -4.07 -13.16 -0.04
C GLU A 150 -4.45 -12.01 -0.98
N CYS A 151 -3.60 -11.68 -1.96
CA CYS A 151 -3.74 -10.45 -2.75
C CYS A 151 -4.14 -10.66 -4.20
N PHE A 152 -3.87 -11.83 -4.77
CA PHE A 152 -3.99 -12.07 -6.21
C PHE A 152 -4.83 -13.31 -6.55
N VAL A 153 -5.29 -14.07 -5.55
CA VAL A 153 -6.20 -15.19 -5.78
C VAL A 153 -7.64 -14.73 -5.57
N GLU A 154 -8.46 -14.94 -6.58
CA GLU A 154 -9.89 -14.62 -6.56
C GLU A 154 -10.70 -15.83 -6.09
N GLY A 155 -11.37 -15.66 -4.94
CA GLY A 155 -12.10 -16.73 -4.26
C GLY A 155 -11.19 -17.68 -3.46
N PRO A 156 -11.72 -18.80 -2.94
CA PRO A 156 -10.89 -19.76 -2.23
C PRO A 156 -9.82 -20.34 -3.17
N LEU A 157 -8.57 -20.36 -2.68
CA LEU A 157 -7.46 -20.98 -3.39
C LEU A 157 -7.75 -22.47 -3.62
N VAL A 158 -7.69 -22.89 -4.89
CA VAL A 158 -7.72 -24.30 -5.29
C VAL A 158 -6.28 -24.74 -5.57
N ILE A 159 -5.93 -25.96 -5.14
CA ILE A 159 -4.61 -26.55 -5.36
C ILE A 159 -4.75 -27.68 -6.40
N ASP A 160 -4.08 -27.54 -7.54
CA ASP A 160 -4.01 -28.55 -8.60
C ASP A 160 -2.65 -29.24 -8.60
N LEU A 161 -2.63 -30.53 -8.26
CA LEU A 161 -1.42 -31.38 -8.22
C LEU A 161 -1.35 -32.37 -9.40
N SER A 162 -2.27 -32.32 -10.36
CA SER A 162 -2.32 -33.26 -11.50
C SER A 162 -1.05 -33.24 -12.36
N TRP A 163 -0.32 -32.12 -12.35
CA TRP A 163 0.95 -31.98 -13.05
C TRP A 163 2.09 -32.81 -12.42
N MET A 164 1.98 -33.16 -11.13
CA MET A 164 2.94 -34.04 -10.45
C MET A 164 2.71 -35.51 -10.84
N GLU A 165 1.46 -35.93 -11.01
CA GLU A 165 1.10 -37.31 -11.41
C GLU A 165 1.63 -37.67 -12.80
N LYS A 166 1.64 -36.69 -13.72
CA LYS A 166 2.22 -36.83 -15.07
C LYS A 166 3.76 -36.91 -15.08
N SER A 167 4.40 -36.58 -13.94
CA SER A 167 5.85 -36.53 -13.78
C SER A 167 6.42 -37.73 -13.01
N ALA A 168 5.61 -38.76 -12.71
CA ALA A 168 6.02 -39.94 -11.94
C ALA A 168 7.11 -40.75 -12.66
N VAL A 169 8.36 -40.36 -12.43
CA VAL A 169 9.55 -41.20 -12.51
C VAL A 169 9.54 -42.13 -11.29
N SER A 170 9.91 -43.40 -11.50
CA SER A 170 9.98 -44.47 -10.51
C SER A 170 10.63 -44.02 -9.18
N LEU A 171 9.84 -44.07 -8.10
CA LEU A 171 10.28 -43.81 -6.74
C LEU A 171 11.21 -44.95 -6.25
N ASN A 172 12.52 -44.72 -6.30
CA ASN A 172 13.52 -45.55 -5.62
C ASN A 172 14.56 -44.62 -4.96
N SER A 173 14.40 -44.34 -3.67
CA SER A 173 15.47 -44.25 -2.65
C SER A 173 14.95 -43.60 -1.36
N GLU A 174 15.49 -44.08 -0.24
CA GLU A 174 15.04 -43.92 1.15
C GLU A 174 15.18 -42.50 1.75
N GLN A 175 15.30 -41.43 0.94
CA GLN A 175 15.56 -40.07 1.46
C GLN A 175 14.32 -39.16 1.55
N ASP A 176 13.15 -39.62 1.11
CA ASP A 176 11.93 -38.80 1.05
C ASP A 176 10.88 -39.07 2.15
N GLU A 177 11.24 -39.78 3.23
CA GLU A 177 10.33 -39.91 4.40
C GLU A 177 9.95 -38.55 5.01
N ALA A 178 10.76 -37.50 4.81
CA ALA A 178 10.46 -36.15 5.28
C ALA A 178 9.24 -35.51 4.55
N ILE A 179 8.98 -35.88 3.30
CA ILE A 179 7.85 -35.34 2.50
C ILE A 179 6.54 -36.04 2.88
N VAL A 180 6.61 -37.33 3.24
CA VAL A 180 5.45 -38.08 3.73
C VAL A 180 5.10 -37.73 5.18
N GLN A 181 6.11 -37.42 6.02
CA GLN A 181 5.86 -37.10 7.43
C GLN A 181 5.18 -35.74 7.68
N LEU A 182 5.26 -34.78 6.75
CA LEU A 182 4.47 -33.55 6.83
C LEU A 182 2.96 -33.79 6.61
N ASN A 183 2.58 -34.93 6.02
CA ASN A 183 1.17 -35.33 5.84
C ASN A 183 0.64 -36.24 6.96
N LEU A 184 1.45 -36.56 7.99
CA LEU A 184 1.03 -37.41 9.11
C LEU A 184 0.72 -36.65 10.41
N HIS A 185 0.99 -35.35 10.50
CA HIS A 185 0.62 -34.54 11.67
C HIS A 185 -0.81 -33.98 11.66
N ASN A 186 -1.66 -34.40 10.72
CA ASN A 186 -3.07 -34.00 10.64
C ASN A 186 -4.01 -35.18 10.31
N ARG A 187 -3.86 -36.31 11.01
CA ARG A 187 -4.88 -37.36 11.03
C ARG A 187 -5.39 -37.60 12.45
N GLY A 188 -6.72 -37.58 12.60
CA GLY A 188 -7.41 -38.20 13.73
C GLY A 188 -7.20 -39.73 13.75
N PRO A 189 -7.63 -40.44 14.80
CA PRO A 189 -7.06 -41.72 15.18
C PRO A 189 -7.38 -42.83 14.19
N VAL A 190 -6.35 -43.60 13.83
CA VAL A 190 -6.43 -44.90 13.17
C VAL A 190 -6.49 -45.96 14.27
N VAL A 191 -7.49 -46.86 14.23
CA VAL A 191 -7.45 -48.14 14.94
C VAL A 191 -7.41 -49.23 13.88
N GLU A 192 -6.29 -49.94 13.86
CA GLU A 192 -6.09 -51.19 13.13
C GLU A 192 -6.97 -52.29 13.72
N THR A 193 -7.53 -53.14 12.86
CA THR A 193 -7.72 -54.55 13.23
C THR A 193 -7.18 -55.43 12.12
N SER A 194 -6.47 -56.44 12.59
CA SER A 194 -5.56 -57.39 11.95
C SER A 194 -6.25 -58.52 11.19
N ASP A 195 -5.54 -59.00 10.15
CA ASP A 195 -5.48 -60.36 9.59
C ASP A 195 -6.78 -60.98 9.03
N CYS A 196 -6.85 -61.59 7.85
CA CYS A 196 -5.88 -62.51 7.25
C CYS A 196 -6.13 -62.76 5.74
N LEU A 197 -5.03 -63.12 5.07
CA LEU A 197 -4.80 -63.72 3.76
C LEU A 197 -5.98 -64.43 3.05
N THR A 198 -6.15 -64.17 1.74
CA THR A 198 -5.91 -65.10 0.61
C THR A 198 -6.36 -64.47 -0.72
N GLY A 199 -5.57 -64.66 -1.77
CA GLY A 199 -5.80 -64.05 -3.09
C GLY A 199 -6.90 -64.71 -3.91
N ILE A 200 -7.37 -64.00 -4.94
CA ILE A 200 -7.62 -64.44 -6.33
C ILE A 200 -8.37 -63.34 -7.11
N LYS A 201 -7.77 -63.00 -8.26
CA LYS A 201 -8.30 -62.50 -9.56
C LYS A 201 -9.71 -61.86 -9.68
N LYS A 202 -9.71 -60.75 -10.44
CA LYS A 202 -10.51 -60.37 -11.65
C LYS A 202 -11.27 -59.04 -11.56
N CYS A 203 -10.93 -58.17 -12.51
CA CYS A 203 -11.75 -57.39 -13.43
C CYS A 203 -13.07 -56.72 -13.00
N ASP A 204 -13.22 -55.51 -13.55
CA ASP A 204 -14.42 -54.86 -14.06
C ASP A 204 -15.12 -53.77 -13.22
N THR A 205 -14.93 -52.54 -13.73
CA THR A 205 -15.96 -51.53 -14.07
C THR A 205 -16.73 -50.76 -12.99
N MET A 206 -16.86 -49.47 -13.30
CA MET A 206 -18.00 -48.56 -13.05
C MET A 206 -18.08 -47.82 -11.70
N SER A 207 -17.76 -46.52 -11.79
CA SER A 207 -18.59 -45.37 -11.39
C SER A 207 -19.39 -45.46 -10.07
N ASN A 208 -19.11 -44.57 -9.14
CA ASN A 208 -19.93 -43.38 -8.92
C ASN A 208 -19.49 -42.61 -7.66
N ALA A 209 -19.49 -41.29 -7.81
CA ALA A 209 -19.38 -40.31 -6.75
C ALA A 209 -20.46 -40.49 -5.68
N TYR A 210 -20.15 -40.22 -4.41
CA TYR A 210 -21.16 -39.81 -3.43
C TYR A 210 -20.63 -38.81 -2.42
N THR A 211 -21.53 -37.87 -2.10
CA THR A 211 -21.39 -36.71 -1.23
C THR A 211 -22.17 -36.94 0.07
N VAL A 212 -21.70 -36.30 1.15
CA VAL A 212 -22.40 -35.88 2.40
C VAL A 212 -23.01 -36.97 3.30
N SER A 213 -22.62 -37.00 4.58
CA SER A 213 -23.48 -36.53 5.68
C SER A 213 -22.98 -36.91 7.08
N SER A 214 -23.25 -35.97 7.99
CA SER A 214 -23.04 -36.02 9.43
C SER A 214 -23.90 -37.07 10.13
N SER A 215 -23.37 -37.75 11.15
CA SER A 215 -24.01 -37.87 12.48
C SER A 215 -23.27 -38.78 13.48
N LYS A 216 -23.15 -38.24 14.72
CA LYS A 216 -23.34 -38.89 16.04
C LYS A 216 -22.24 -39.76 16.70
N HIS A 217 -21.68 -39.16 17.75
CA HIS A 217 -21.76 -39.52 19.19
C HIS A 217 -20.94 -40.65 19.85
N TYR A 218 -20.23 -40.20 20.91
CA TYR A 218 -20.00 -40.77 22.26
C TYR A 218 -18.97 -41.90 22.49
N SER A 219 -17.85 -41.59 23.17
CA SER A 219 -17.71 -41.66 24.66
C SER A 219 -16.39 -42.27 25.17
N LYS A 220 -15.74 -41.55 26.12
CA LYS A 220 -14.86 -42.00 27.24
C LYS A 220 -13.54 -42.71 26.89
N ASN A 221 -12.43 -42.60 27.63
CA ASN A 221 -11.92 -41.77 28.74
C ASN A 221 -10.49 -42.29 29.00
N LYS A 222 -9.48 -41.44 29.17
CA LYS A 222 -8.60 -41.52 30.37
C LYS A 222 -7.69 -40.29 30.49
N GLN A 223 -7.77 -39.70 31.68
CA GLN A 223 -7.02 -38.56 32.19
C GLN A 223 -5.54 -38.88 32.40
N ILE A 224 -4.68 -37.89 32.11
CA ILE A 224 -3.50 -37.58 32.93
C ILE A 224 -3.46 -36.05 33.15
N SER A 225 -3.00 -35.67 34.34
CA SER A 225 -3.34 -34.50 35.17
C SER A 225 -2.72 -33.15 34.79
N MET A 226 -3.51 -32.10 35.01
CA MET A 226 -3.13 -30.68 35.18
C MET A 226 -2.37 -30.41 36.48
N LYS A 227 -1.41 -29.47 36.41
CA LYS A 227 -0.89 -28.51 37.42
C LYS A 227 0.33 -27.90 36.73
N ASP A 228 0.30 -26.70 36.16
CA ASP A 228 0.15 -25.35 36.71
C ASP A 228 -0.15 -24.43 35.49
N PHE A 229 -0.81 -23.28 35.50
CA PHE A 229 -1.57 -22.48 36.46
C PHE A 229 -2.36 -21.44 35.64
N LYS A 230 -3.48 -20.96 36.17
CA LYS A 230 -4.40 -19.96 35.59
C LYS A 230 -3.86 -18.53 35.71
N LEU A 231 -4.28 -17.60 34.83
CA LEU A 231 -5.23 -16.51 35.17
C LEU A 231 -5.68 -15.75 33.88
N VAL A 232 -6.87 -16.05 33.36
CA VAL A 232 -8.15 -15.29 33.47
C VAL A 232 -8.23 -14.05 32.57
N SER A 233 -8.82 -14.25 31.39
CA SER A 233 -9.62 -13.25 30.68
C SER A 233 -11.00 -13.16 31.35
N LYS A 234 -11.35 -11.94 31.78
CA LYS A 234 -12.70 -11.56 32.20
C LYS A 234 -13.20 -10.60 31.13
N TYR A 235 -14.20 -10.98 30.35
CA TYR A 235 -15.24 -10.06 29.87
C TYR A 235 -16.47 -10.90 29.51
N ASN A 236 -17.47 -10.79 30.39
CA ASN A 236 -18.78 -11.39 30.25
C ASN A 236 -19.56 -10.64 29.17
N PHE A 237 -20.17 -11.42 28.27
CA PHE A 237 -21.25 -11.00 27.41
C PHE A 237 -22.51 -10.87 28.28
N VAL A 238 -23.04 -9.67 28.44
CA VAL A 238 -24.38 -9.45 29.00
C VAL A 238 -25.30 -9.22 27.82
N GLN A 239 -26.17 -10.19 27.56
CA GLN A 239 -27.38 -9.99 26.76
C GLN A 239 -28.36 -9.14 27.56
N SER A 240 -28.88 -8.08 26.95
CA SER A 240 -30.12 -7.45 27.39
C SER A 240 -31.07 -7.40 26.19
N GLU A 241 -32.15 -8.17 26.31
CA GLU A 241 -33.36 -8.05 25.52
C GLU A 241 -34.16 -6.80 25.94
N ASP A 242 -35.14 -6.48 25.10
CA ASP A 242 -36.26 -5.56 25.29
C ASP A 242 -36.04 -4.05 25.12
N THR A 243 -36.44 -3.55 23.93
CA THR A 243 -37.59 -2.64 23.86
C THR A 243 -38.23 -2.64 22.47
N LEU A 244 -39.33 -3.36 22.37
CA LEU A 244 -40.32 -3.33 21.29
C LEU A 244 -41.26 -2.15 21.54
N TYR A 245 -41.50 -1.26 20.57
CA TYR A 245 -42.78 -0.53 20.48
C TYR A 245 -43.06 -0.03 19.04
N ASN A 246 -44.06 -0.69 18.44
CA ASN A 246 -45.09 -0.24 17.50
C ASN A 246 -44.72 0.21 16.08
N TYR A 247 -44.71 -0.80 15.20
CA TYR A 247 -45.21 -0.72 13.83
C TYR A 247 -46.74 -0.57 13.86
N VAL A 248 -47.26 0.56 13.40
CA VAL A 248 -48.65 0.67 12.93
C VAL A 248 -48.57 0.68 11.42
N GLY A 249 -49.07 -0.40 10.81
CA GLY A 249 -49.30 -0.44 9.38
C GLY A 249 -50.46 0.48 9.03
N ASP A 250 -50.29 1.28 7.98
CA ASP A 250 -51.42 1.75 7.23
C ASP A 250 -51.21 1.43 5.75
N SER A 251 -52.23 0.77 5.22
CA SER A 251 -52.35 0.31 3.86
C SER A 251 -52.93 1.41 2.99
N ASP A 252 -52.50 1.41 1.74
CA ASP A 252 -53.23 1.93 0.58
C ASP A 252 -53.14 3.45 0.29
N SER A 253 -52.34 3.79 -0.73
CA SER A 253 -52.87 4.47 -1.92
C SER A 253 -51.75 4.80 -2.90
N SER A 254 -52.01 4.43 -4.14
CA SER A 254 -51.23 4.68 -5.34
C SER A 254 -50.91 6.18 -5.54
N VAL A 255 -49.65 6.55 -5.36
CA VAL A 255 -49.07 7.74 -5.98
C VAL A 255 -47.77 7.33 -6.65
N ARG A 256 -47.78 7.27 -7.99
CA ARG A 256 -46.56 7.16 -8.81
C ARG A 256 -45.68 8.35 -8.48
N ARG A 257 -44.65 8.15 -7.65
CA ARG A 257 -43.56 9.10 -7.50
C ARG A 257 -42.60 8.87 -8.66
N GLU A 258 -42.54 9.84 -9.56
CA GLU A 258 -41.41 9.98 -10.48
C GLU A 258 -40.09 9.95 -9.67
N PRO A 259 -38.99 9.41 -10.22
CA PRO A 259 -37.72 9.43 -9.52
C PRO A 259 -37.31 10.89 -9.33
N CYS A 260 -37.25 11.32 -8.06
CA CYS A 260 -36.71 12.62 -7.67
C CYS A 260 -35.32 12.76 -8.31
N SER A 261 -35.16 13.68 -9.26
CA SER A 261 -33.87 14.04 -9.82
C SER A 261 -32.94 14.38 -8.66
N LYS A 262 -31.88 13.59 -8.45
CA LYS A 262 -30.86 13.88 -7.43
C LYS A 262 -30.32 15.28 -7.72
N ARG A 263 -30.60 16.25 -6.84
CA ARG A 263 -29.90 17.53 -6.88
C ARG A 263 -28.39 17.21 -6.85
N PRO A 264 -27.56 17.86 -7.68
CA PRO A 264 -26.11 17.67 -7.59
C PRO A 264 -25.69 18.01 -6.16
N LEU A 265 -25.04 17.07 -5.49
CA LEU A 265 -24.52 17.27 -4.14
C LEU A 265 -23.42 18.33 -4.26
N ARG A 266 -23.72 19.56 -3.84
CA ARG A 266 -22.77 20.69 -3.90
C ARG A 266 -21.50 20.34 -3.13
N LEU A 267 -20.35 20.66 -3.71
CA LEU A 267 -19.05 20.47 -3.06
C LEU A 267 -18.81 21.56 -2.01
N PHE A 268 -18.11 21.21 -0.94
CA PHE A 268 -17.71 22.15 0.12
C PHE A 268 -16.44 21.66 0.83
N LEU A 269 -15.66 22.61 1.34
CA LEU A 269 -14.43 22.31 2.08
C LEU A 269 -14.76 21.88 3.51
N THR A 270 -14.36 20.70 3.94
CA THR A 270 -14.62 20.18 5.30
C THR A 270 -13.42 20.32 6.23
N ASP A 271 -12.20 20.22 5.72
CA ASP A 271 -11.00 20.25 6.56
C ASP A 271 -9.85 20.97 5.87
N ILE A 272 -9.12 21.72 6.67
CA ILE A 272 -7.81 22.29 6.32
C ILE A 272 -6.79 21.64 7.25
N ILE A 273 -5.78 20.99 6.68
CA ILE A 273 -4.76 20.27 7.45
C ILE A 273 -3.38 20.73 7.01
N ILE A 274 -2.54 21.08 7.98
CA ILE A 274 -1.12 21.38 7.75
C ILE A 274 -0.24 20.37 8.49
N PHE A 275 0.96 20.16 7.97
CA PHE A 275 1.97 19.28 8.54
C PHE A 275 3.28 20.06 8.65
N PRO A 276 3.46 20.88 9.68
CA PRO A 276 4.59 21.80 9.78
C PRO A 276 5.93 21.08 9.68
N VAL A 277 6.08 19.98 10.44
CA VAL A 277 7.24 19.10 10.38
C VAL A 277 6.94 17.92 9.47
N LYS A 278 7.76 17.73 8.44
CA LYS A 278 7.69 16.59 7.52
C LYS A 278 7.66 15.28 8.31
N SER A 279 6.75 14.39 7.94
CA SER A 279 6.57 13.05 8.54
C SER A 279 6.03 13.01 9.98
N CYS A 280 5.72 14.16 10.60
CA CYS A 280 5.06 14.22 11.90
C CYS A 280 3.53 14.35 11.76
N SER A 281 2.81 14.43 12.88
CA SER A 281 1.35 14.59 12.89
C SER A 281 0.91 15.89 12.19
N GLY A 282 -0.34 15.89 11.71
CA GLY A 282 -0.98 17.07 11.14
C GLY A 282 -1.77 17.87 12.17
N ILE A 283 -2.03 19.13 11.84
CA ILE A 283 -2.88 20.05 12.60
C ILE A 283 -4.12 20.33 11.77
N SER A 284 -5.31 20.02 12.31
CA SER A 284 -6.58 20.39 11.69
C SER A 284 -6.97 21.81 12.07
N LEU A 285 -7.39 22.59 11.08
CA LEU A 285 -7.61 24.03 11.18
C LEU A 285 -8.99 24.40 10.65
N LYS A 286 -9.59 25.45 11.23
CA LYS A 286 -10.86 26.01 10.76
C LYS A 286 -10.67 27.06 9.67
N ARG A 287 -9.61 27.85 9.79
CA ARG A 287 -9.22 28.92 8.86
C ARG A 287 -7.70 29.04 8.86
N TRP A 288 -7.09 29.26 7.71
CA TRP A 288 -5.65 29.41 7.62
C TRP A 288 -5.18 30.33 6.50
N ILE A 289 -3.95 30.83 6.64
CA ILE A 289 -3.30 31.75 5.70
C ILE A 289 -2.70 30.96 4.53
N ILE A 290 -2.87 31.48 3.32
CA ILE A 290 -2.22 31.03 2.10
C ILE A 290 -1.18 32.06 1.69
N ASP A 291 0.02 31.57 1.37
CA ASP A 291 1.10 32.35 0.78
C ASP A 291 1.54 31.76 -0.58
N GLN A 292 2.60 32.31 -1.17
CA GLN A 292 3.14 31.82 -2.44
C GLN A 292 3.67 30.38 -2.38
N GLU A 293 3.99 29.85 -1.19
CA GLU A 293 4.52 28.50 -0.98
C GLU A 293 3.43 27.48 -0.63
N GLY A 294 2.22 27.92 -0.25
CA GLY A 294 1.09 27.06 0.07
C GLY A 294 0.30 27.52 1.28
N LEU A 295 -0.20 26.56 2.07
CA LEU A 295 -0.66 26.87 3.42
C LEU A 295 0.56 27.30 4.24
N LYS A 296 0.47 28.48 4.87
CA LYS A 296 1.59 29.06 5.63
C LYS A 296 2.11 28.05 6.66
N TYR A 297 3.44 27.88 6.71
CA TYR A 297 4.14 26.92 7.58
C TYR A 297 4.00 25.42 7.26
N ASP A 298 3.35 25.04 6.16
CA ASP A 298 3.19 23.64 5.78
C ASP A 298 4.51 23.04 5.22
N ARG A 299 4.95 21.93 5.83
CA ARG A 299 6.23 21.23 5.54
C ARG A 299 7.46 22.15 5.51
N ARG A 300 7.54 23.13 6.41
CA ARG A 300 8.73 24.02 6.55
C ARG A 300 9.89 23.38 7.31
N TRP A 301 9.65 22.34 8.11
CA TRP A 301 10.69 21.67 8.88
C TRP A 301 10.85 20.19 8.50
N MET A 302 12.05 19.65 8.70
CA MET A 302 12.34 18.22 8.59
C MET A 302 13.34 17.76 9.65
N VAL A 303 13.20 16.51 10.07
CA VAL A 303 14.19 15.85 10.91
C VAL A 303 15.25 15.20 10.03
N VAL A 304 16.53 15.42 10.35
CA VAL A 304 17.67 14.85 9.64
C VAL A 304 18.60 14.13 10.61
N THR A 305 19.34 13.15 10.11
CA THR A 305 20.45 12.51 10.84
C THR A 305 21.72 13.35 10.76
N SER A 306 22.74 13.00 11.55
CA SER A 306 24.10 13.57 11.45
C SER A 306 24.71 13.49 10.06
N SER A 307 24.36 12.46 9.29
CA SER A 307 24.78 12.31 7.89
C SER A 307 23.96 13.16 6.90
N GLY A 308 23.11 14.06 7.39
CA GLY A 308 22.21 14.89 6.57
C GLY A 308 21.02 14.17 5.96
N MET A 309 20.78 12.90 6.29
CA MET A 309 19.69 12.13 5.68
C MET A 309 18.35 12.51 6.31
N THR A 310 17.40 12.95 5.48
CA THR A 310 16.04 13.23 5.93
C THR A 310 15.34 11.97 6.43
N LEU A 311 14.83 12.02 7.65
CA LEU A 311 13.98 10.96 8.19
C LEU A 311 12.58 11.05 7.58
N THR A 312 12.00 9.89 7.33
CA THR A 312 10.65 9.77 6.77
C THR A 312 9.79 8.88 7.64
N GLN A 313 8.49 9.16 7.66
CA GLN A 313 7.50 8.33 8.38
C GLN A 313 7.52 6.88 7.91
N LYS A 314 7.80 6.64 6.62
CA LYS A 314 7.97 5.30 6.06
C LYS A 314 9.07 4.52 6.79
N ARG A 315 10.22 5.18 7.05
CA ARG A 315 11.35 4.58 7.77
C ARG A 315 11.09 4.49 9.28
N LEU A 316 10.59 5.58 9.87
CA LEU A 316 10.35 5.70 11.31
C LEU A 316 8.92 6.17 11.61
N PRO A 317 7.94 5.25 11.71
CA PRO A 317 6.54 5.57 11.94
C PRO A 317 6.29 6.43 13.18
N ARG A 318 7.07 6.23 14.25
CA ARG A 318 7.02 6.96 15.52
C ARG A 318 7.12 8.48 15.38
N MET A 319 7.62 8.98 14.25
CA MET A 319 7.58 10.41 13.94
C MET A 319 6.15 10.97 14.00
N ASN A 320 5.12 10.15 13.71
CA ASN A 320 3.72 10.61 13.80
C ASN A 320 3.28 10.95 15.23
N LEU A 321 3.92 10.41 16.26
CA LEU A 321 3.59 10.70 17.65
C LEU A 321 4.04 12.10 18.08
N ILE A 322 4.95 12.72 17.33
CA ILE A 322 5.30 14.13 17.52
C ILE A 322 4.14 14.95 16.99
N LYS A 323 3.49 15.70 17.89
CA LYS A 323 2.33 16.55 17.60
C LYS A 323 2.78 18.01 17.57
N PRO A 324 2.87 18.63 16.37
CA PRO A 324 3.18 20.04 16.24
C PRO A 324 1.99 20.92 16.63
N CYS A 325 2.25 22.10 17.18
CA CYS A 325 1.28 23.16 17.42
C CYS A 325 1.93 24.50 17.04
N LEU A 326 1.19 25.38 16.35
CA LEU A 326 1.67 26.70 15.97
C LEU A 326 1.01 27.76 16.83
N ASP A 327 1.81 28.53 17.56
CA ASP A 327 1.39 29.75 18.23
C ASP A 327 1.86 30.96 17.42
N LEU A 328 0.95 31.52 16.62
CA LEU A 328 1.25 32.67 15.77
C LEU A 328 1.42 33.97 16.56
N GLN A 329 0.87 34.08 17.76
CA GLN A 329 1.01 35.28 18.59
C GLN A 329 2.38 35.31 19.26
N ALA A 330 2.81 34.17 19.81
CA ALA A 330 4.14 34.02 20.38
C ALA A 330 5.23 33.86 19.30
N GLY A 331 4.87 33.58 18.05
CA GLY A 331 5.81 33.33 16.97
C GLY A 331 6.58 32.02 17.15
N THR A 332 5.93 30.98 17.69
CA THR A 332 6.59 29.70 18.02
C THR A 332 5.89 28.47 17.46
N LEU A 333 6.69 27.46 17.13
CA LEU A 333 6.30 26.08 16.87
C LEU A 333 6.58 25.26 18.13
N ILE A 334 5.55 24.66 18.70
CA ILE A 334 5.64 23.80 19.88
C ILE A 334 5.56 22.36 19.39
N LEU A 335 6.53 21.52 19.76
CA LEU A 335 6.50 20.09 19.49
C LEU A 335 6.23 19.34 20.80
N THR A 336 5.15 18.58 20.80
CA THR A 336 4.73 17.78 21.95
C THR A 336 4.90 16.29 21.66
N TYR A 337 5.19 15.53 22.70
CA TYR A 337 5.32 14.07 22.66
C TYR A 337 4.88 13.51 24.01
N GLU A 338 4.04 12.48 24.02
CA GLU A 338 3.45 11.95 25.24
C GLU A 338 4.53 11.50 26.26
N GLY A 339 4.41 12.00 27.49
CA GLY A 339 5.33 11.70 28.59
C GLY A 339 6.65 12.50 28.57
N GLU A 340 6.80 13.47 27.67
CA GLU A 340 8.00 14.30 27.55
C GLU A 340 7.64 15.79 27.65
N LYS A 341 8.58 16.60 28.14
CA LYS A 341 8.40 18.05 28.19
C LYS A 341 8.39 18.61 26.77
N ASP A 342 7.47 19.51 26.48
CA ASP A 342 7.37 20.18 25.18
C ASP A 342 8.65 20.96 24.84
N ILE A 343 9.00 20.97 23.54
CA ILE A 343 10.10 21.77 23.01
C ILE A 343 9.55 22.89 22.13
N ILE A 344 10.07 24.11 22.32
CA ILE A 344 9.61 25.31 21.64
C ILE A 344 10.67 25.74 20.64
N VAL A 345 10.24 25.99 19.40
CA VAL A 345 11.09 26.39 18.28
C VAL A 345 10.57 27.72 17.73
N PRO A 346 11.37 28.79 17.63
CA PRO A 346 10.93 30.03 17.00
C PRO A 346 10.51 29.79 15.54
N LEU A 347 9.40 30.39 15.10
CA LEU A 347 8.96 30.32 13.70
C LEU A 347 9.93 31.08 12.80
N GLU A 348 10.41 32.24 13.26
CA GLU A 348 11.36 33.11 12.57
C GLU A 348 12.53 33.45 13.51
N PRO A 349 13.56 32.59 13.60
CA PRO A 349 14.72 32.85 14.46
C PRO A 349 15.56 34.02 13.94
N SER A 350 16.11 34.82 14.87
CA SER A 350 16.99 35.96 14.56
C SER A 350 18.29 35.52 13.87
N VAL A 351 18.72 36.29 12.87
CA VAL A 351 19.87 36.02 11.98
C VAL A 351 21.20 35.80 12.71
N SER A 352 21.33 36.25 13.97
CA SER A 352 22.59 36.24 14.73
C SER A 352 22.95 34.91 15.41
N THR A 353 22.07 33.90 15.41
CA THR A 353 22.28 32.64 16.18
C THR A 353 22.60 31.42 15.31
N THR A 354 22.73 31.60 13.99
CA THR A 354 22.68 30.49 13.03
C THR A 354 24.05 30.12 12.45
N SER A 355 24.46 28.88 12.69
CA SER A 355 25.46 28.21 11.86
C SER A 355 24.78 27.69 10.61
N ASP A 356 25.17 28.22 9.45
CA ASP A 356 24.76 27.69 8.14
C ASP A 356 25.39 26.31 7.95
N LEU A 357 24.67 25.26 8.36
CA LEU A 357 25.11 23.89 8.12
C LEU A 357 24.79 23.50 6.68
N SER A 358 25.82 23.54 5.85
CA SER A 358 25.88 22.84 4.57
C SER A 358 25.83 21.33 4.83
N LEU A 359 24.64 20.73 4.81
CA LEU A 359 24.52 19.28 4.88
C LEU A 359 24.76 18.68 3.48
N CYS A 360 25.88 17.98 3.35
CA CYS A 360 26.06 17.01 2.28
C CYS A 360 24.99 15.91 2.41
N GLY A 361 24.11 15.79 1.42
CA GLY A 361 23.48 14.51 1.09
C GLY A 361 22.07 14.22 1.62
N GLY A 362 21.31 15.21 2.07
CA GLY A 362 19.88 15.05 2.29
C GLY A 362 19.11 14.92 0.98
N ARG A 363 19.15 13.75 0.34
CA ARG A 363 18.41 13.46 -0.90
C ARG A 363 16.90 13.47 -0.64
N VAL A 364 16.30 14.65 -0.62
CA VAL A 364 14.90 14.82 -0.97
C VAL A 364 14.87 15.05 -2.47
N CYS A 365 14.74 13.97 -3.24
CA CYS A 365 14.64 14.03 -4.70
C CYS A 365 15.93 14.40 -5.47
N GLY A 366 17.12 14.10 -4.93
CA GLY A 366 18.39 14.32 -5.65
C GLY A 366 19.04 15.69 -5.42
N ASP A 367 18.32 16.66 -4.87
CA ASP A 367 18.86 18.02 -4.64
C ASP A 367 19.52 18.16 -3.25
N GLN A 368 20.58 18.97 -3.18
CA GLN A 368 21.16 19.42 -1.91
C GLN A 368 20.28 20.53 -1.31
N LEU A 369 19.65 20.26 -0.16
CA LEU A 369 18.82 21.26 0.53
C LEU A 369 19.66 22.06 1.52
N LYS A 370 19.60 23.39 1.43
CA LYS A 370 20.06 24.30 2.47
C LYS A 370 18.94 24.54 3.48
N GLY A 371 19.24 24.41 4.75
CA GLY A 371 18.29 24.65 5.84
C GLY A 371 18.99 25.20 7.07
N ARG A 372 18.20 25.79 7.96
CA ARG A 372 18.62 26.32 9.25
C ARG A 372 18.52 25.22 10.31
N ASP A 373 19.57 24.97 11.08
CA ASP A 373 19.45 24.13 12.27
C ASP A 373 18.65 24.88 13.35
N CYS A 374 17.64 24.23 13.92
CA CYS A 374 16.81 24.78 15.00
C CYS A 374 17.47 24.64 16.38
N GLY A 375 18.69 24.14 16.45
CA GLY A 375 19.53 24.16 17.64
C GLY A 375 19.70 22.79 18.30
N PRO A 376 20.77 22.64 19.12
CA PRO A 376 21.13 21.36 19.73
C PRO A 376 20.07 20.85 20.72
N GLU A 377 19.35 21.73 21.41
CA GLU A 377 18.29 21.33 22.35
C GLU A 377 17.15 20.59 21.65
N VAL A 378 16.72 21.10 20.50
CA VAL A 378 15.69 20.46 19.67
C VAL A 378 16.20 19.12 19.13
N GLY A 379 17.47 19.07 18.71
CA GLY A 379 18.10 17.82 18.27
C GLY A 379 18.17 16.76 19.37
N MET A 380 18.55 17.14 20.60
CA MET A 380 18.57 16.25 21.76
C MET A 380 17.17 15.75 22.12
N TRP A 381 16.18 16.64 22.10
CA TRP A 381 14.79 16.26 22.32
C TRP A 381 14.31 15.25 21.29
N LEU A 382 14.52 15.52 20.00
CA LEU A 382 14.17 14.59 18.91
C LEU A 382 14.88 13.25 19.07
N SER A 383 16.16 13.27 19.39
CA SER A 383 16.95 12.05 19.56
C SER A 383 16.41 11.18 20.70
N LYS A 384 15.97 11.81 21.79
CA LYS A 384 15.35 11.15 22.94
C LYS A 384 14.00 10.52 22.57
N VAL A 385 13.07 11.30 22.00
CA VAL A 385 11.69 10.82 21.75
C VAL A 385 11.62 9.79 20.62
N LEU A 386 12.49 9.93 19.61
CA LEU A 386 12.59 9.01 18.48
C LEU A 386 13.54 7.83 18.73
N ARG A 387 14.24 7.81 19.87
CA ARG A 387 15.19 6.75 20.26
C ARG A 387 16.26 6.51 19.20
N MET A 388 16.76 7.59 18.61
CA MET A 388 17.82 7.57 17.59
C MET A 388 18.81 8.69 17.91
N PRO A 389 20.13 8.43 17.95
CA PRO A 389 21.11 9.46 18.26
C PRO A 389 21.28 10.47 17.11
N ASP A 390 21.87 11.62 17.45
CA ASP A 390 22.37 12.64 16.53
C ASP A 390 21.35 13.17 15.51
N LEU A 391 20.11 13.39 15.96
CA LEU A 391 19.09 14.03 15.14
C LEU A 391 19.17 15.56 15.23
N ARG A 392 18.77 16.21 14.14
CA ARG A 392 18.60 17.66 14.05
C ARG A 392 17.27 18.01 13.41
N LEU A 393 16.69 19.15 13.80
CA LEU A 393 15.54 19.73 13.13
C LEU A 393 16.04 20.84 12.20
N MET A 394 15.80 20.67 10.90
CA MET A 394 16.17 21.65 9.89
C MET A 394 14.93 22.40 9.41
N GLN A 395 14.96 23.72 9.45
CA GLN A 395 13.99 24.60 8.82
C GLN A 395 14.45 24.93 7.40
N GLN A 396 13.59 24.80 6.40
CA GLN A 396 13.93 25.19 5.03
C GLN A 396 14.06 26.72 4.93
N ILE A 397 15.19 27.20 4.37
CA ILE A 397 15.43 28.64 4.10
C ILE A 397 15.22 28.95 2.61
N THR A 398 15.62 28.05 1.72
CA THR A 398 15.66 28.28 0.26
C THR A 398 14.54 27.59 -0.51
N ARG A 399 13.99 28.32 -1.48
CA ARG A 399 12.91 27.98 -2.43
C ARG A 399 13.30 26.81 -3.38
N ARG A 400 12.38 25.88 -3.72
CA ARG A 400 12.62 24.78 -4.70
C ARG A 400 11.72 24.83 -5.95
N SER A 401 12.19 24.43 -7.11
CA SER A 401 11.32 24.14 -8.28
C SER A 401 10.56 22.81 -8.09
N GLY A 402 9.28 22.75 -8.45
CA GLY A 402 8.46 21.54 -8.38
C GLY A 402 8.80 20.49 -9.44
N LYS A 403 8.56 19.20 -9.13
CA LYS A 403 8.92 18.05 -10.00
C LYS A 403 8.09 17.90 -11.28
N LEU A 404 6.93 18.54 -11.37
CA LEU A 404 5.95 18.28 -12.43
C LEU A 404 6.18 19.10 -13.72
N GLN A 405 7.34 19.76 -13.87
CA GLN A 405 7.75 20.40 -15.14
C GLN A 405 9.06 19.79 -15.62
N ALA A 406 8.97 18.81 -16.51
CA ALA A 406 10.11 18.31 -17.28
C ALA A 406 10.11 18.82 -18.73
N ASP A 407 9.09 19.56 -19.19
CA ASP A 407 9.03 20.03 -20.58
C ASP A 407 8.72 21.54 -20.71
N VAL A 408 9.66 22.20 -21.40
CA VAL A 408 9.60 23.49 -22.13
C VAL A 408 9.21 24.77 -21.36
N HIS A 409 10.24 25.61 -21.12
CA HIS A 409 10.21 27.07 -20.87
C HIS A 409 8.97 27.68 -20.16
N ARG A 410 8.96 27.66 -18.83
CA ARG A 410 8.30 28.67 -17.97
C ARG A 410 8.90 28.65 -16.55
N GLN A 411 8.78 29.77 -15.85
CA GLN A 411 9.56 30.17 -14.67
C GLN A 411 9.66 29.11 -13.55
N SER A 412 10.88 28.95 -13.01
CA SER A 412 11.20 28.09 -11.86
C SER A 412 10.42 28.49 -10.61
N GLU A 413 9.53 27.62 -10.14
CA GLU A 413 8.62 27.86 -8.99
C GLU A 413 9.28 27.55 -7.63
N SER A 414 8.61 27.84 -6.50
CA SER A 414 9.10 27.67 -5.13
C SER A 414 8.19 26.77 -4.27
N LEU A 415 8.47 25.46 -4.19
CA LEU A 415 7.90 24.51 -3.25
C LEU A 415 8.71 24.45 -1.93
N SER A 416 8.00 24.21 -0.83
CA SER A 416 8.58 23.81 0.45
C SER A 416 9.06 22.34 0.42
N LEU A 417 9.27 21.68 1.57
CA LEU A 417 9.67 20.26 1.64
C LEU A 417 8.54 19.29 1.27
N ALA A 418 7.47 19.78 0.66
CA ALA A 418 6.43 18.99 0.01
C ALA A 418 7.04 18.06 -1.05
N ASN A 419 6.42 16.89 -1.23
CA ASN A 419 6.98 15.85 -2.10
C ASN A 419 6.80 16.15 -3.59
N GLU A 420 5.62 16.66 -3.99
CA GLU A 420 5.21 16.72 -5.40
C GLU A 420 4.48 18.03 -5.76
N SER A 421 3.61 18.57 -4.90
CA SER A 421 2.84 19.80 -5.15
C SER A 421 2.64 20.67 -3.90
N GLN A 422 2.12 21.87 -4.14
CA GLN A 422 1.78 22.86 -3.11
C GLN A 422 0.62 22.39 -2.20
N TYR A 423 -0.41 21.78 -2.79
CA TYR A 423 -1.55 21.22 -2.08
C TYR A 423 -1.86 19.80 -2.54
N LEU A 424 -2.28 18.97 -1.60
CA LEU A 424 -2.94 17.69 -1.89
C LEU A 424 -4.42 17.81 -1.50
N VAL A 425 -5.31 17.57 -2.45
CA VAL A 425 -6.76 17.57 -2.23
C VAL A 425 -7.23 16.13 -2.02
N ILE A 426 -8.03 15.92 -0.98
CA ILE A 426 -8.65 14.63 -0.65
C ILE A 426 -10.16 14.77 -0.69
N HIS A 427 -10.84 13.80 -1.31
CA HIS A 427 -12.28 13.81 -1.47
C HIS A 427 -12.94 12.80 -0.52
N ARG A 428 -13.76 13.28 0.43
CA ARG A 428 -14.39 12.44 1.46
C ARG A 428 -15.28 11.32 0.91
N PRO A 429 -16.11 11.50 -0.13
CA PRO A 429 -16.83 10.39 -0.76
C PRO A 429 -15.92 9.28 -1.27
N SER A 430 -14.77 9.62 -1.84
CA SER A 430 -13.75 8.63 -2.26
C SER A 430 -13.15 7.89 -1.06
N VAL A 431 -12.95 8.59 0.06
CA VAL A 431 -12.50 7.98 1.32
C VAL A 431 -13.54 7.01 1.86
N ARG A 432 -14.83 7.39 1.90
CA ARG A 432 -15.93 6.51 2.34
C ARG A 432 -16.04 5.27 1.47
N LYS A 433 -15.99 5.45 0.14
CA LYS A 433 -16.04 4.35 -0.81
C LYS A 433 -14.91 3.35 -0.59
N LEU A 434 -13.69 3.84 -0.43
CA LEU A 434 -12.52 3.01 -0.13
C LEU A 434 -12.64 2.33 1.24
N LEU A 435 -13.14 3.05 2.25
CA LEU A 435 -13.34 2.52 3.60
C LEU A 435 -14.36 1.38 3.60
N ASP A 436 -15.45 1.51 2.84
CA ASP A 436 -16.45 0.45 2.66
C ASP A 436 -15.85 -0.80 2.02
N GLU A 437 -14.96 -0.64 1.04
CA GLU A 437 -14.25 -1.74 0.39
C GLU A 437 -13.27 -2.45 1.35
N ILE A 438 -12.57 -1.69 2.20
CA ILE A 438 -11.71 -2.25 3.26
C ILE A 438 -12.55 -3.02 4.28
N LYS A 439 -13.68 -2.44 4.73
CA LYS A 439 -14.58 -3.05 5.72
C LYS A 439 -15.20 -4.35 5.19
N LYS A 440 -15.57 -4.41 3.91
CA LYS A 440 -16.10 -5.64 3.28
C LYS A 440 -15.13 -6.82 3.33
N LYS A 441 -13.82 -6.57 3.39
CA LYS A 441 -12.80 -7.61 3.53
C LYS A 441 -12.58 -8.05 4.99
N GLY A 442 -13.24 -7.42 5.96
CA GLY A 442 -13.12 -7.73 7.39
C GLY A 442 -11.75 -7.43 7.99
N LEU A 443 -10.95 -6.58 7.35
CA LEU A 443 -9.52 -6.48 7.65
C LEU A 443 -9.20 -5.61 8.87
N ILE A 444 -9.89 -4.48 9.08
CA ILE A 444 -9.55 -3.50 10.14
C ILE A 444 -10.79 -2.67 10.53
N ALA A 445 -10.97 -2.38 11.83
CA ALA A 445 -11.85 -1.30 12.28
C ALA A 445 -11.13 0.05 12.12
N MET A 446 -11.44 0.77 11.04
CA MET A 446 -10.85 2.07 10.68
C MET A 446 -11.96 3.12 10.54
N THR A 447 -11.72 4.35 10.99
CA THR A 447 -12.67 5.48 10.83
C THR A 447 -12.39 6.28 9.56
N GLU A 448 -13.36 7.06 9.11
CA GLU A 448 -13.19 7.97 7.97
C GLU A 448 -12.09 9.00 8.24
N ASP A 449 -12.12 9.66 9.39
CA ASP A 449 -11.17 10.72 9.74
C ASP A 449 -9.73 10.17 9.93
N GLU A 450 -9.59 8.96 10.47
CA GLU A 450 -8.29 8.29 10.52
C GLU A 450 -7.72 8.09 9.11
N LEU A 451 -8.55 7.65 8.17
CA LEU A 451 -8.14 7.43 6.79
C LEU A 451 -7.83 8.74 6.05
N VAL A 452 -8.61 9.80 6.28
CA VAL A 452 -8.31 11.16 5.80
C VAL A 452 -6.92 11.61 6.29
N MET A 453 -6.63 11.43 7.58
CA MET A 453 -5.33 11.81 8.18
C MET A 453 -4.18 10.98 7.63
N ARG A 454 -4.37 9.68 7.38
CA ARG A 454 -3.39 8.80 6.72
C ARG A 454 -3.06 9.26 5.30
N PHE A 455 -4.02 9.85 4.60
CA PHE A 455 -3.77 10.42 3.27
C PHE A 455 -2.99 11.74 3.28
N ARG A 456 -2.90 12.41 4.44
CA ARG A 456 -2.10 13.62 4.62
C ARG A 456 -2.42 14.73 3.59
N GLY A 457 -3.69 14.82 3.21
CA GLY A 457 -4.23 15.90 2.39
C GLY A 457 -4.17 17.24 3.11
N ASN A 458 -4.13 18.32 2.35
CA ASN A 458 -4.20 19.69 2.87
C ASN A 458 -5.62 20.24 2.86
N LEU A 459 -6.33 19.99 1.76
CA LEU A 459 -7.71 20.43 1.57
C LEU A 459 -8.56 19.17 1.45
N VAL A 460 -9.57 19.06 2.30
CA VAL A 460 -10.50 17.94 2.27
C VAL A 460 -11.87 18.46 1.85
N ILE A 461 -12.40 17.90 0.76
CA ILE A 461 -13.66 18.30 0.14
C ILE A 461 -14.68 17.19 0.31
N ASP A 462 -15.93 17.57 0.54
CA ASP A 462 -17.08 16.67 0.60
C ASP A 462 -18.20 17.18 -0.32
N GLY A 463 -19.24 16.37 -0.50
CA GLY A 463 -20.24 16.53 -1.56
C GLY A 463 -19.89 15.71 -2.80
N GLY A 464 -20.69 15.76 -3.87
CA GLY A 464 -20.38 15.04 -5.11
C GLY A 464 -20.40 13.50 -5.03
N ASN A 465 -19.78 12.86 -6.03
CA ASN A 465 -19.67 11.41 -6.19
C ASN A 465 -18.24 10.92 -5.93
N PRO A 466 -18.05 9.70 -5.37
CA PRO A 466 -16.72 9.13 -5.20
C PRO A 466 -15.91 9.12 -6.51
N TYR A 467 -14.65 9.51 -6.40
CA TYR A 467 -13.63 9.55 -7.44
C TYR A 467 -13.83 10.57 -8.56
N GLU A 468 -14.81 11.48 -8.45
CA GLU A 468 -14.97 12.55 -9.45
C GLU A 468 -13.78 13.51 -9.48
N GLU A 469 -12.99 13.57 -8.40
CA GLU A 469 -11.76 14.37 -8.33
C GLU A 469 -10.72 13.99 -9.39
N ASP A 470 -10.76 12.76 -9.89
CA ASP A 470 -9.87 12.30 -10.95
C ASP A 470 -10.08 13.08 -12.27
N SER A 471 -11.25 13.71 -12.43
CA SER A 471 -11.66 14.45 -13.63
C SER A 471 -11.56 15.98 -13.50
N TRP A 472 -11.29 16.51 -12.31
CA TRP A 472 -11.20 17.94 -12.06
C TRP A 472 -10.01 18.55 -12.81
N ALA A 473 -10.27 19.62 -13.56
CA ALA A 473 -9.26 20.48 -14.17
C ALA A 473 -8.85 21.59 -13.19
N SER A 474 -9.83 22.21 -12.53
CA SER A 474 -9.60 23.24 -11.51
C SER A 474 -10.70 23.19 -10.46
N ILE A 475 -10.41 23.74 -9.29
CA ILE A 475 -11.40 23.96 -8.23
C ILE A 475 -11.31 25.41 -7.73
N VAL A 476 -12.45 25.96 -7.34
CA VAL A 476 -12.57 27.30 -6.74
C VAL A 476 -13.15 27.14 -5.35
N VAL A 477 -12.44 27.64 -4.34
CA VAL A 477 -12.83 27.57 -2.92
C VAL A 477 -13.00 28.99 -2.40
N GLY A 478 -14.23 29.51 -2.43
CA GLY A 478 -14.49 30.93 -2.19
C GLY A 478 -13.88 31.77 -3.30
N ASP A 479 -12.95 32.66 -2.97
CA ASP A 479 -12.24 33.52 -3.95
C ASP A 479 -10.91 32.89 -4.43
N LEU A 480 -10.59 31.68 -3.99
CA LEU A 480 -9.31 31.04 -4.25
C LEU A 480 -9.41 30.04 -5.40
N HIS A 481 -8.65 30.28 -6.46
CA HIS A 481 -8.57 29.40 -7.62
C HIS A 481 -7.41 28.41 -7.48
N PHE A 482 -7.67 27.12 -7.74
CA PHE A 482 -6.66 26.08 -7.74
C PHE A 482 -6.69 25.30 -9.05
N GLN A 483 -5.54 25.19 -9.70
CA GLN A 483 -5.33 24.33 -10.86
C GLN A 483 -4.98 22.91 -10.40
N ILE A 484 -5.66 21.89 -10.93
CA ILE A 484 -5.31 20.49 -10.70
C ILE A 484 -4.14 20.09 -11.59
N GLN A 485 -3.14 19.44 -10.99
CA GLN A 485 -1.90 19.00 -11.64
C GLN A 485 -1.88 17.49 -11.94
N GLY A 486 -2.82 16.73 -11.36
CA GLY A 486 -2.98 15.29 -11.60
C GLY A 486 -3.10 14.46 -10.32
N GLY A 487 -3.42 13.17 -10.46
CA GLY A 487 -3.65 12.26 -9.34
C GLY A 487 -2.40 11.89 -8.55
N CYS A 488 -2.51 11.83 -7.23
CA CYS A 488 -1.43 11.54 -6.29
C CYS A 488 -1.20 10.05 -6.11
N ARG A 489 -0.01 9.54 -6.49
CA ARG A 489 0.35 8.14 -6.26
C ARG A 489 0.61 7.89 -4.78
N ARG A 490 -0.11 6.93 -4.19
CA ARG A 490 0.06 6.60 -2.77
C ARG A 490 1.23 5.64 -2.55
N CYS A 491 1.82 5.69 -1.37
CA CYS A 491 2.89 4.78 -0.97
C CYS A 491 2.61 4.21 0.43
N GLN A 492 3.42 3.25 0.87
CA GLN A 492 3.29 2.57 2.16
C GLN A 492 3.17 3.51 3.39
N MET A 493 3.54 4.78 3.26
CA MET A 493 3.30 5.79 4.30
C MET A 493 1.84 5.85 4.75
N VAL A 494 0.85 5.70 3.84
CA VAL A 494 -0.59 5.72 4.22
C VAL A 494 -1.00 4.55 5.09
N CYS A 495 -0.16 3.52 5.19
CA CYS A 495 -0.41 2.34 6.00
C CYS A 495 0.10 2.48 7.44
N VAL A 496 0.58 3.66 7.84
CA VAL A 496 0.93 3.92 9.24
C VAL A 496 -0.32 4.38 9.99
N VAL A 497 -0.70 3.65 11.04
CA VAL A 497 -1.78 4.05 11.95
C VAL A 497 -1.33 5.30 12.72
N PRO A 498 -2.08 6.41 12.72
CA PRO A 498 -1.62 7.66 13.30
C PRO A 498 -1.22 7.57 14.79
N ASP A 499 -2.06 6.97 15.63
CA ASP A 499 -1.87 6.99 17.09
C ASP A 499 -0.97 5.87 17.60
N THR A 500 -1.03 4.68 17.00
CA THR A 500 -0.20 3.53 17.44
C THR A 500 1.13 3.46 16.69
N CYS A 501 1.26 4.15 15.55
CA CYS A 501 2.38 4.03 14.62
C CYS A 501 2.62 2.61 14.10
N GLU A 502 1.63 1.72 14.25
CA GLU A 502 1.67 0.38 13.71
C GLU A 502 1.56 0.44 12.18
N ARG A 503 2.31 -0.44 11.51
CA ARG A 503 2.22 -0.59 10.06
C ARG A 503 1.15 -1.61 9.72
N THR A 504 0.12 -1.16 9.02
CA THR A 504 -0.90 -2.01 8.41
C THR A 504 -0.56 -2.29 6.94
N ARG A 505 -1.39 -3.07 6.25
CA ARG A 505 -1.36 -3.19 4.77
C ARG A 505 -2.38 -2.28 4.09
N GLU A 506 -3.44 -1.96 4.83
CA GLU A 506 -4.46 -1.01 4.38
C GLU A 506 -4.05 0.43 4.69
N PRO A 507 -4.48 1.40 3.86
CA PRO A 507 -5.40 1.27 2.73
C PRO A 507 -4.73 0.86 1.40
N LEU A 508 -3.40 0.67 1.36
CA LEU A 508 -2.70 0.49 0.09
C LEU A 508 -3.05 -0.83 -0.60
N LEU A 509 -3.30 -1.90 0.16
CA LEU A 509 -3.74 -3.18 -0.39
C LEU A 509 -5.07 -3.03 -1.15
N THR A 510 -6.06 -2.37 -0.57
CA THR A 510 -7.34 -2.15 -1.26
C THR A 510 -7.23 -1.13 -2.39
N LEU A 511 -6.39 -0.11 -2.27
CA LEU A 511 -6.09 0.80 -3.39
C LEU A 511 -5.46 0.08 -4.59
N VAL A 512 -4.55 -0.86 -4.36
CA VAL A 512 -3.98 -1.68 -5.43
C VAL A 512 -5.08 -2.49 -6.12
N ALA A 513 -5.92 -3.16 -5.33
CA ALA A 513 -6.98 -4.01 -5.86
C ALA A 513 -8.04 -3.23 -6.67
N THR A 514 -8.32 -1.98 -6.30
CA THR A 514 -9.41 -1.18 -6.88
C THR A 514 -8.92 -0.19 -7.94
N ARG A 515 -7.66 0.24 -7.86
CA ARG A 515 -7.09 1.32 -8.69
C ARG A 515 -5.84 0.87 -9.47
N GLY A 516 -5.53 -0.42 -9.42
CA GLY A 516 -4.45 -1.08 -10.15
C GLY A 516 -3.05 -0.53 -9.84
N SER A 517 -2.17 -0.67 -10.83
CA SER A 517 -0.78 -0.19 -10.78
C SER A 517 -0.67 1.35 -10.78
N SER A 518 -1.74 2.13 -10.73
CA SER A 518 -1.59 3.58 -10.52
C SER A 518 -1.54 3.92 -9.01
N MET A 519 -2.33 3.20 -8.20
CA MET A 519 -2.59 3.49 -6.78
C MET A 519 -2.84 4.98 -6.50
N LYS A 520 -3.44 5.69 -7.46
CA LYS A 520 -3.72 7.11 -7.33
C LYS A 520 -4.88 7.32 -6.37
N PHE A 521 -4.74 8.26 -5.44
CA PHE A 521 -5.83 8.66 -4.56
C PHE A 521 -5.62 10.11 -4.11
N GLY A 522 -6.64 10.95 -4.32
CA GLY A 522 -6.52 12.40 -4.22
C GLY A 522 -5.77 13.02 -5.39
N VAL A 523 -5.83 14.34 -5.48
CA VAL A 523 -5.24 15.12 -6.58
C VAL A 523 -4.32 16.21 -6.09
N HIS A 524 -3.23 16.41 -6.82
CA HIS A 524 -2.31 17.51 -6.62
C HIS A 524 -2.92 18.80 -7.16
N ALA A 525 -2.85 19.87 -6.39
CA ALA A 525 -3.34 21.18 -6.78
C ALA A 525 -2.31 22.28 -6.54
N LYS A 526 -2.44 23.36 -7.29
CA LYS A 526 -1.64 24.58 -7.18
C LYS A 526 -2.55 25.79 -7.14
N ALA A 527 -2.32 26.71 -6.20
CA ALA A 527 -3.09 27.95 -6.14
C ALA A 527 -2.68 28.92 -7.26
N ILE A 528 -3.64 29.58 -7.87
CA ILE A 528 -3.43 30.69 -8.80
C ILE A 528 -3.59 31.98 -7.99
N ILE A 529 -2.46 32.56 -7.57
CA ILE A 529 -2.44 33.79 -6.78
C ILE A 529 -2.27 34.97 -7.75
N PRO A 530 -3.18 35.97 -7.77
CA PRO A 530 -3.03 37.17 -8.60
C PRO A 530 -1.71 37.90 -8.29
N GLY A 531 -1.02 38.35 -9.34
CA GLY A 531 0.32 38.95 -9.25
C GLY A 531 0.41 40.31 -8.53
N GLU A 532 -0.73 40.91 -8.14
CA GLU A 532 -0.81 42.20 -7.47
C GLU A 532 -1.81 42.18 -6.31
N CYS A 533 -1.58 41.32 -5.31
CA CYS A 533 -2.15 41.61 -3.99
C CYS A 533 -1.26 42.66 -3.31
N THR A 534 -1.68 43.91 -3.38
CA THR A 534 -1.11 45.02 -2.59
C THR A 534 -1.02 44.61 -1.11
N GLU A 535 0.10 44.93 -0.47
CA GLU A 535 0.40 44.70 0.94
C GLU A 535 -0.81 45.02 1.83
N ASN A 536 -1.46 43.97 2.38
CA ASN A 536 -2.13 43.90 3.70
C ASN A 536 -3.36 42.97 3.82
N ALA A 537 -3.83 42.32 2.75
CA ALA A 537 -4.85 41.27 2.89
C ALA A 537 -4.22 39.88 2.72
N ALA A 538 -3.88 39.22 3.83
CA ALA A 538 -3.47 37.82 3.80
C ALA A 538 -4.63 36.97 3.24
N LEU A 539 -4.40 36.27 2.13
CA LEU A 539 -5.40 35.35 1.57
C LEU A 539 -5.64 34.23 2.60
N THR A 540 -6.91 33.97 2.90
CA THR A 540 -7.28 32.92 3.87
C THR A 540 -8.30 31.96 3.30
N VAL A 541 -8.11 30.67 3.56
CA VAL A 541 -9.09 29.63 3.29
C VAL A 541 -9.80 29.24 4.59
N THR A 542 -11.11 28.98 4.52
CA THR A 542 -11.96 28.64 5.69
C THR A 542 -12.81 27.41 5.38
N VAL A 543 -12.96 26.52 6.37
CA VAL A 543 -13.85 25.37 6.31
C VAL A 543 -15.31 25.82 6.16
N GLY A 544 -16.12 25.03 5.45
CA GLY A 544 -17.54 25.26 5.19
C GLY A 544 -17.82 26.08 3.93
N ILE A 545 -16.78 26.59 3.27
CA ILE A 545 -16.91 27.34 2.02
C ILE A 545 -17.32 26.39 0.88
N PRO A 546 -18.32 26.76 0.04
CA PRO A 546 -18.66 26.01 -1.16
C PRO A 546 -17.47 25.88 -2.11
N VAL A 547 -17.40 24.75 -2.80
CA VAL A 547 -16.41 24.49 -3.83
C VAL A 547 -17.09 24.34 -5.18
N GLU A 548 -16.54 25.00 -6.19
CA GLU A 548 -16.92 24.79 -7.57
C GLU A 548 -15.77 24.07 -8.29
N SER A 549 -16.09 23.06 -9.09
CA SER A 549 -15.11 22.29 -9.85
C SER A 549 -15.40 22.40 -11.34
N THR A 550 -14.37 22.57 -12.16
CA THR A 550 -14.48 22.43 -13.62
C THR A 550 -13.86 21.10 -14.05
N SER A 551 -14.47 20.44 -15.03
CA SER A 551 -13.98 19.14 -15.52
C SER A 551 -13.05 19.30 -16.73
N ASN A 552 -12.14 18.35 -16.93
CA ASN A 552 -11.24 18.32 -18.10
C ASN A 552 -12.00 18.30 -19.44
N ASN A 553 -13.22 17.75 -19.46
CA ASN A 553 -14.04 17.66 -20.67
C ASN A 553 -14.69 18.99 -21.06
N GLU A 554 -14.99 19.86 -20.09
CA GLU A 554 -15.58 21.18 -20.36
C GLU A 554 -14.55 22.18 -20.90
N VAL A 555 -13.28 22.05 -20.51
CA VAL A 555 -12.19 22.91 -21.00
C VAL A 555 -11.93 22.69 -22.50
N GLN A 556 -12.18 21.48 -23.03
CA GLN A 556 -12.06 21.22 -24.46
C GLN A 556 -13.16 21.89 -25.29
N ASN A 557 -14.35 22.09 -24.73
CA ASN A 557 -15.47 22.75 -25.44
C ASN A 557 -15.42 24.28 -25.40
N LEU A 558 -14.58 24.87 -24.54
CA LEU A 558 -14.34 26.32 -24.49
C LEU A 558 -13.20 26.78 -25.43
N CYS A 559 -12.49 25.84 -26.05
CA CYS A 559 -11.38 26.08 -26.97
C CYS A 559 -11.71 25.77 -28.45
N LEU A 560 -13.00 25.62 -28.80
CA LEU A 560 -13.48 25.47 -30.18
C LEU A 560 -14.24 26.71 -30.65
#